data_AF-D3DHX9-F1
#
_entry.id   AF-D3DHX9-F1
#
_cell.length_a   1.000
_cell.length_b   1.000
_cell.length_c   1.000
_cell.angle_alpha   90.00
_cell.angle_beta   90.00
_cell.angle_gamma   90.00
#
_symmetry.space_group_name_H-M   'P 1'
#
loop_
_entity.id
_entity.type
_entity.pdbx_description
1 polymer ?
#
loop_
_entity_poly.entity_id
_entity_poly.type
_entity_poly.pdbx_seq_one_letter_code
_entity_poly.pdbx_strand_id
1 'polypeptide(L)'
;MKYPKEVFKRLAEELKGMAVPPEIELLVCFPGIEEEDCEEETPYPTVIVRYLGAFDEEGPEKKLVFNEAYWNSSVEQLKGAVMHQIKSLMEELQSFEGE
;
A
#
# COMPACT_ATOMS: atom_id res chain seq x y z
N MET A 1 8.90 -14.99 -12.69
CA MET A 1 8.19 -15.51 -11.50
C MET A 1 6.69 -15.37 -11.70
N LYS A 2 5.87 -16.32 -11.21
CA LYS A 2 4.39 -16.24 -11.26
C LYS A 2 3.86 -15.92 -9.86
N TYR A 3 3.61 -14.65 -9.58
CA TYR A 3 2.90 -14.25 -8.36
C TYR A 3 1.38 -14.52 -8.54
N PRO A 4 0.60 -14.70 -7.46
CA PRO A 4 -0.84 -15.00 -7.54
C PRO A 4 -1.65 -13.76 -7.93
N LYS A 5 -1.61 -13.40 -9.22
CA LYS A 5 -2.21 -12.17 -9.78
C LYS A 5 -3.67 -11.95 -9.39
N GLU A 6 -4.48 -13.01 -9.34
CA GLU A 6 -5.90 -12.90 -8.98
C GLU A 6 -6.10 -12.47 -7.51
N VAL A 7 -5.24 -12.93 -6.61
CA VAL A 7 -5.28 -12.54 -5.18
C VAL A 7 -4.99 -11.05 -5.03
N PHE A 8 -3.97 -10.55 -5.72
CA PHE A 8 -3.58 -9.14 -5.66
C PHE A 8 -4.54 -8.21 -6.40
N LYS A 9 -5.15 -8.66 -7.51
CA LYS A 9 -6.27 -7.92 -8.13
C LYS A 9 -7.43 -7.75 -7.16
N ARG A 10 -7.83 -8.84 -6.51
CA ARG A 10 -8.92 -8.81 -5.53
C ARG A 10 -8.56 -7.97 -4.31
N LEU A 11 -7.31 -8.00 -3.86
CA LEU A 11 -6.81 -7.08 -2.84
C LEU A 11 -6.95 -5.61 -3.29
N ALA A 12 -6.55 -5.27 -4.52
CA ALA A 12 -6.66 -3.91 -5.04
C ALA A 12 -8.12 -3.42 -5.06
N GLU A 13 -9.06 -4.25 -5.52
CA GLU A 13 -10.50 -3.95 -5.49
C GLU A 13 -11.01 -3.73 -4.06
N GLU A 14 -10.60 -4.58 -3.12
CA GLU A 14 -10.97 -4.48 -1.71
C GLU A 14 -10.39 -3.21 -1.05
N LEU A 15 -9.14 -2.84 -1.39
CA LEU A 15 -8.49 -1.63 -0.87
C LEU A 15 -9.17 -0.35 -1.41
N LYS A 16 -9.62 -0.35 -2.67
CA LYS A 16 -10.39 0.77 -3.25
C LYS A 16 -11.74 0.97 -2.56
N GLY A 17 -12.32 -0.10 -2.03
CA GLY A 17 -13.57 -0.06 -1.25
C GLY A 17 -13.37 0.23 0.25
N MET A 18 -12.13 0.31 0.73
CA MET A 18 -11.86 0.56 2.15
C MET A 18 -12.02 2.03 2.48
N ALA A 19 -12.66 2.30 3.63
CA ALA A 19 -12.69 3.62 4.23
C ALA A 19 -11.33 3.91 4.85
N VAL A 20 -10.46 4.57 4.10
CA VAL A 20 -9.20 5.14 4.59
C VAL A 20 -9.39 6.63 4.93
N PRO A 21 -8.57 7.20 5.83
CA PRO A 21 -8.58 8.64 6.07
C PRO A 21 -8.38 9.41 4.75
N PRO A 22 -9.01 10.59 4.57
CA PRO A 22 -8.91 11.36 3.33
C PRO A 22 -7.49 11.86 3.04
N GLU A 23 -6.66 11.91 4.07
CA GLU A 23 -5.24 12.30 3.99
C GLU A 23 -4.34 11.12 3.61
N ILE A 24 -4.89 9.91 3.41
CA ILE A 24 -4.14 8.71 3.04
C ILE A 24 -4.52 8.29 1.62
N GLU A 25 -3.50 8.20 0.78
CA GLU A 25 -3.58 7.62 -0.55
C GLU A 25 -3.00 6.20 -0.52
N LEU A 26 -3.68 5.28 -1.22
CA LEU A 26 -3.22 3.90 -1.41
C LEU A 26 -2.96 3.65 -2.89
N LEU A 27 -1.72 3.39 -3.24
CA LEU A 27 -1.31 3.00 -4.59
C LEU A 27 -1.02 1.49 -4.59
N VAL A 28 -1.60 0.75 -5.54
CA VAL A 28 -1.46 -0.71 -5.61
C VAL A 28 -0.73 -1.09 -6.89
N CYS A 29 0.58 -1.28 -6.79
CA CYS A 29 1.46 -1.56 -7.91
C CYS A 29 1.69 -3.07 -8.08
N PHE A 30 1.53 -3.61 -9.28
CA PHE A 30 1.89 -5.00 -9.51
C PHE A 30 2.32 -5.27 -10.96
N PRO A 31 3.17 -6.30 -11.18
CA PRO A 31 3.76 -6.53 -12.50
C PRO A 31 2.68 -6.73 -13.58
N GLY A 32 2.65 -5.83 -14.56
CA GLY A 32 1.70 -5.86 -15.67
C GLY A 32 0.32 -5.27 -15.37
N ILE A 33 0.25 -4.28 -14.46
CA ILE A 33 -0.76 -3.21 -14.46
C ILE A 33 -0.02 -1.87 -14.56
N GLU A 34 -0.47 -1.04 -15.50
CA GLU A 34 -0.01 0.34 -15.65
C GLU A 34 -0.91 1.23 -14.77
N GLU A 35 -0.44 1.58 -13.57
CA GLU A 35 -0.94 2.74 -12.83
C GLU A 35 0.15 3.81 -12.88
N GLU A 36 -0.23 5.07 -13.17
CA GLU A 36 0.68 6.20 -13.46
C GLU A 36 1.74 6.46 -12.36
N ASP A 37 1.46 6.05 -11.12
CA ASP A 37 2.32 6.28 -9.95
C ASP A 37 3.16 5.04 -9.55
N CYS A 38 3.11 3.97 -10.34
CA CYS A 38 3.85 2.74 -10.07
C CYS A 38 5.18 2.69 -10.83
N GLU A 39 6.26 2.34 -10.12
CA GLU A 39 7.55 2.11 -10.76
C GLU A 39 7.41 1.02 -11.85
N GLU A 40 7.81 1.38 -13.08
CA GLU A 40 7.56 0.65 -14.34
C GLU A 40 8.04 -0.82 -14.30
N GLU A 41 9.00 -1.13 -13.42
CA GLU A 41 9.58 -2.46 -13.24
C GLU A 41 9.53 -2.95 -11.78
N THR A 42 8.38 -2.88 -11.11
CA THR A 42 8.23 -3.53 -9.80
C THR A 42 8.21 -5.07 -9.96
N PRO A 43 9.21 -5.82 -9.42
CA PRO A 43 9.27 -7.28 -9.59
C PRO A 43 8.24 -8.01 -8.72
N TYR A 44 7.66 -7.32 -7.72
CA TYR A 44 6.70 -7.85 -6.78
C TYR A 44 5.49 -6.92 -6.65
N PRO A 45 4.29 -7.46 -6.38
CA PRO A 45 3.15 -6.66 -5.97
C PRO A 45 3.51 -5.82 -4.74
N THR A 46 3.19 -4.55 -4.78
CA THR A 46 3.55 -3.56 -3.77
C THR A 46 2.35 -2.67 -3.51
N VAL A 47 2.10 -2.36 -2.24
CA VAL A 47 1.16 -1.30 -1.86
C VAL A 47 1.96 -0.16 -1.26
N ILE A 48 1.76 1.04 -1.78
CA ILE A 48 2.33 2.27 -1.25
C ILE A 48 1.23 2.99 -0.49
N VAL A 49 1.50 3.31 0.77
CA VAL A 49 0.65 4.12 1.62
C VAL A 49 1.29 5.50 1.70
N ARG A 50 0.66 6.52 1.15
CA ARG A 50 1.19 7.89 1.11
C ARG A 50 0.29 8.83 1.90
N TYR A 51 0.89 9.72 2.68
CA TYR A 51 0.16 10.77 3.39
C TYR A 51 0.14 12.07 2.58
N LEU A 52 -1.05 12.64 2.38
CA LEU A 52 -1.31 13.85 1.61
C LEU A 52 -1.57 15.09 2.48
N GLY A 53 -1.67 14.94 3.80
CA GLY A 53 -2.33 15.93 4.67
C GLY A 53 -1.55 17.20 5.03
N ALA A 54 -0.23 17.28 4.83
CA ALA A 54 0.54 18.39 5.42
C ALA A 54 1.82 18.85 4.69
N PHE A 55 2.16 18.29 3.53
CA PHE A 55 3.45 18.57 2.90
C PHE A 55 3.23 19.11 1.47
N ASP A 56 3.76 20.31 1.19
CA ASP A 56 3.82 20.91 -0.16
C ASP A 56 4.79 20.14 -1.10
N GLU A 57 5.62 19.26 -0.52
CA GLU A 57 6.52 18.31 -1.18
C GLU A 57 6.09 16.88 -0.78
N GLU A 58 6.35 15.86 -1.62
CA GLU A 58 5.94 14.45 -1.41
C GLU A 58 5.90 14.04 0.08
N GLY A 59 4.68 13.83 0.60
CA GLY A 59 4.48 13.46 2.00
C GLY A 59 5.05 12.06 2.31
N PRO A 60 5.21 11.73 3.59
CA PRO A 60 5.83 10.47 3.98
C PRO A 60 5.05 9.28 3.44
N GLU A 61 5.79 8.30 2.93
CA GLU A 61 5.23 7.08 2.34
C GLU A 61 5.81 5.82 2.97
N LYS A 62 4.98 4.77 3.00
CA LYS A 62 5.38 3.41 3.35
C LYS A 62 5.09 2.44 2.22
N LYS A 63 6.12 1.73 1.79
CA LYS A 63 6.02 0.67 0.78
C LYS A 63 5.91 -0.70 1.45
N LEU A 64 4.86 -1.44 1.11
CA LEU A 64 4.65 -2.85 1.50
C LEU A 64 4.87 -3.75 0.29
N VAL A 65 6.00 -4.44 0.27
CA VAL A 65 6.36 -5.38 -0.81
C VAL A 65 5.85 -6.78 -0.48
N PHE A 66 4.93 -7.28 -1.28
CA PHE A 66 4.39 -8.64 -1.17
C PHE A 66 5.27 -9.65 -1.91
N ASN A 67 6.39 -9.98 -1.28
CA ASN A 67 7.30 -11.03 -1.71
C ASN A 67 6.67 -12.44 -1.59
N GLU A 68 7.45 -13.47 -1.89
CA GLU A 68 7.03 -14.87 -1.92
C GLU A 68 6.37 -15.36 -0.62
N ALA A 69 6.73 -14.80 0.54
CA ALA A 69 6.12 -15.14 1.82
C ALA A 69 4.63 -14.77 1.89
N TYR A 70 4.22 -13.74 1.16
CA TYR A 70 2.85 -13.25 1.12
C TYR A 70 1.97 -13.97 0.09
N TRP A 71 2.56 -14.70 -0.87
CA TRP A 71 1.79 -15.29 -1.97
C TRP A 71 0.83 -16.40 -1.52
N ASN A 72 1.08 -17.01 -0.36
CA ASN A 72 0.18 -18.00 0.22
C ASN A 72 -0.81 -17.40 1.24
N SER A 73 -0.77 -16.07 1.45
CA SER A 73 -1.67 -15.39 2.39
C SER A 73 -3.05 -15.16 1.76
N SER A 74 -4.08 -15.16 2.59
CA SER A 74 -5.43 -14.77 2.16
C SER A 74 -5.52 -13.27 1.92
N VAL A 75 -6.48 -12.83 1.10
CA VAL A 75 -6.74 -11.39 0.86
C VAL A 75 -6.95 -10.65 2.18
N GLU A 76 -7.63 -11.26 3.16
CA GLU A 76 -7.84 -10.66 4.50
C GLU A 76 -6.52 -10.43 5.25
N GLN A 77 -5.58 -11.38 5.18
CA GLN A 77 -4.26 -11.22 5.80
C GLN A 77 -3.47 -10.10 5.12
N LEU A 78 -3.54 -10.00 3.79
CA LEU A 78 -2.89 -8.93 3.03
C LEU A 78 -3.49 -7.56 3.37
N LYS A 79 -4.83 -7.46 3.48
CA LYS A 79 -5.52 -6.25 3.96
C LYS A 79 -5.07 -5.86 5.37
N GLY A 80 -4.96 -6.84 6.27
CA GLY A 80 -4.44 -6.62 7.62
C GLY A 80 -3.03 -6.03 7.63
N ALA A 81 -2.15 -6.51 6.74
CA ALA A 81 -0.80 -5.97 6.58
C ALA A 81 -0.81 -4.52 6.07
N VAL A 82 -1.67 -4.19 5.09
CA VAL A 82 -1.83 -2.80 4.60
C VAL A 82 -2.36 -1.89 5.71
N MET A 83 -3.39 -2.32 6.45
CA MET A 83 -3.93 -1.56 7.59
C MET A 83 -2.89 -1.30 8.66
N HIS A 84 -2.02 -2.27 8.93
CA HIS A 84 -0.90 -2.09 9.84
C HIS A 84 0.07 -1.01 9.35
N GLN A 85 0.36 -0.95 8.05
CA GLN A 85 1.20 0.10 7.47
C GLN A 85 0.56 1.48 7.58
N ILE A 86 -0.74 1.60 7.30
CA ILE A 86 -1.49 2.86 7.49
C ILE A 86 -1.41 3.32 8.95
N LYS A 87 -1.67 2.41 9.90
CA LYS A 87 -1.59 2.73 11.33
C LYS A 87 -0.19 3.18 11.73
N SER A 88 0.84 2.44 11.31
CA SER A 88 2.24 2.79 11.57
C SER A 88 2.59 4.18 11.05
N LEU A 89 2.22 4.49 9.80
CA LEU A 89 2.48 5.80 9.21
C LEU A 89 1.81 6.92 10.01
N MET A 90 0.55 6.72 10.41
CA MET A 90 -0.17 7.70 11.23
C MET A 90 0.46 7.88 12.63
N GLU A 91 0.91 6.80 13.26
CA GLU A 91 1.60 6.85 14.56
C GLU A 91 2.93 7.62 14.46
N GLU A 92 3.68 7.41 13.37
CA GLU A 92 4.91 8.17 13.10
C GLU A 92 4.60 9.66 12.94
N LEU A 93 3.63 10.03 12.10
CA LEU A 93 3.20 11.42 11.91
C LEU A 93 2.82 12.11 13.22
N GLN A 94 2.00 11.45 14.05
CA GLN A 94 1.61 11.97 15.36
C GLN A 94 2.80 12.13 16.32
N SER A 95 3.79 11.23 16.24
CA SER A 95 5.01 11.35 17.03
C SER A 95 5.86 12.55 16.62
N PHE A 96 5.86 12.93 15.34
CA PHE A 96 6.59 14.09 14.84
C PHE A 96 5.94 15.42 15.23
N GLU A 97 4.61 15.51 15.30
CA GLU A 97 3.92 16.74 15.72
C GLU A 97 3.97 17.00 17.24
N GLY A 98 4.41 16.02 18.04
CA GLY A 98 4.45 16.09 19.50
C GLY A 98 5.76 16.58 20.13
N GLU A 99 6.82 16.77 19.35
CA GLU A 99 8.11 17.35 19.77
C GLU A 99 8.21 18.85 19.45
#